data_AF-A0A2I1DPC3-F1
#
_entry.id   AF-A0A2I1DPC3-F1
#
_cell.length_a   1.000
_cell.length_b   1.000
_cell.length_c   1.000
_cell.angle_alpha   90.00
_cell.angle_beta   90.00
_cell.angle_gamma   90.00
#
_symmetry.space_group_name_H-M   'P 1'
#
loop_
_entity.id
_entity.type
_entity.pdbx_description
1 polymer ?
#
loop_
_entity_poly.entity_id
_entity_poly.type
_entity_poly.pdbx_seq_one_letter_code
_entity_poly.pdbx_strand_id
1 'polypeptide(L)'
;MNNTRNSIEIYTDAACLIARDKLKMFIFDRDRMDLSATMVMAINRLAEAFPDRDMGAELAMPEAHREAHEQYRAQRRRLATDLDLIIDTLNRDVGSCGLYYELWHPRMMQAIAGHIRRYSVDKAVAAALWATVDCPADGPTEQDWKNASEMESDVWETIQEDME
;
A
#
# COMPACT_ATOMS: atom_id res chain seq x y z
N MET A 1 5.79 8.61 -14.06
CA MET A 1 7.21 8.54 -13.66
C MET A 1 7.41 7.30 -12.80
N ASN A 2 7.95 6.23 -13.38
CA ASN A 2 8.23 4.98 -12.68
C ASN A 2 9.50 5.14 -11.84
N ASN A 3 9.35 5.49 -10.56
CA ASN A 3 10.42 5.36 -9.57
C ASN A 3 10.43 3.93 -9.00
N THR A 4 10.44 2.93 -9.87
CA THR A 4 10.83 1.58 -9.47
C THR A 4 12.34 1.62 -9.28
N ARG A 5 12.80 2.08 -8.10
CA ARG A 5 14.17 1.82 -7.67
C ARG A 5 14.40 0.33 -7.82
N ASN A 6 15.49 -0.04 -8.48
CA ASN A 6 15.82 -1.44 -8.69
C ASN A 6 15.92 -2.12 -7.30
N SER A 7 15.41 -3.34 -7.14
CA SER A 7 15.45 -4.06 -5.86
C SER A 7 16.88 -4.15 -5.28
N ILE A 8 17.90 -4.13 -6.14
CA ILE A 8 19.32 -4.02 -5.76
C ILE A 8 19.64 -2.69 -5.07
N GLU A 9 19.13 -1.57 -5.60
CA GLU A 9 19.33 -0.24 -5.01
C GLU A 9 18.63 -0.13 -3.65
N ILE A 10 17.39 -0.66 -3.55
CA ILE A 10 16.64 -0.68 -2.29
C ILE A 10 17.40 -1.48 -1.22
N TYR A 11 17.91 -2.65 -1.60
CA TYR A 11 18.73 -3.47 -0.70
C TYR A 11 20.00 -2.72 -0.27
N THR A 12 20.73 -2.15 -1.22
CA THR A 12 22.01 -1.49 -0.97
C THR A 12 21.85 -0.25 -0.09
N ASP A 13 20.84 0.59 -0.36
CA ASP A 13 20.50 1.76 0.45
C ASP A 13 20.21 1.35 1.90
N ALA A 14 19.34 0.35 2.10
CA ALA A 14 18.98 -0.12 3.43
C ALA A 14 20.19 -0.73 4.16
N ALA A 15 20.97 -1.57 3.49
CA ALA A 15 22.17 -2.20 4.06
C ALA A 15 23.20 -1.15 4.52
N CYS A 16 23.45 -0.12 3.70
CA CYS A 16 24.34 0.99 4.05
C CYS A 16 23.84 1.77 5.27
N LEU A 17 22.54 2.07 5.33
CA LEU A 17 21.94 2.78 6.46
C LEU A 17 22.03 1.96 7.76
N ILE A 18 21.71 0.67 7.70
CA ILE A 18 21.80 -0.26 8.83
C ILE A 18 23.24 -0.43 9.30
N ALA A 19 24.20 -0.58 8.38
CA ALA A 19 25.63 -0.66 8.72
C ALA A 19 26.12 0.61 9.41
N ARG A 20 25.71 1.78 8.92
CA ARG A 20 26.04 3.08 9.54
C ARG A 20 25.48 3.17 10.96
N ASP A 21 24.25 2.74 11.19
CA ASP A 21 23.64 2.78 12.52
C ASP A 21 24.28 1.78 13.48
N LYS A 22 24.62 0.57 13.02
CA LYS A 22 25.42 -0.38 13.81
C LYS A 22 26.75 0.22 14.26
N LEU A 23 27.44 0.94 13.38
CA LEU A 23 28.68 1.63 13.72
C LEU A 23 28.45 2.70 14.79
N LYS A 24 27.38 3.49 14.66
CA LYS A 24 27.02 4.50 15.67
C LYS A 24 26.69 3.87 17.02
N MET A 25 25.91 2.79 17.06
CA MET A 25 25.61 2.06 18.29
C MET A 25 26.85 1.40 18.90
N PHE A 26 27.89 1.12 18.12
CA PHE A 26 29.16 0.65 18.69
C PHE A 26 29.95 1.79 19.36
N ILE A 27 29.84 3.00 18.82
CA ILE A 27 30.56 4.20 19.30
C ILE A 27 29.82 4.87 20.47
N PHE A 28 28.49 4.84 20.47
CA PHE A 28 27.62 5.48 21.46
C PHE A 28 26.79 4.41 22.20
N ASP A 29 26.75 4.49 23.53
CA ASP A 29 26.14 3.50 24.42
C ASP A 29 24.65 3.21 24.10
N ARG A 30 24.25 1.94 24.23
CA ARG A 30 23.55 1.19 23.17
C ARG A 30 22.02 1.19 23.15
N ASP A 31 21.33 1.79 24.12
CA ASP A 31 19.95 1.35 24.39
C ASP A 31 18.82 2.23 23.86
N ARG A 32 19.10 3.37 23.19
CA ARG A 32 18.03 4.33 22.79
C ARG A 32 18.30 5.12 21.52
N MET A 33 18.86 4.50 20.47
CA MET A 33 18.80 5.17 19.17
C MET A 33 17.42 4.95 18.56
N ASP A 34 16.57 5.97 18.70
CA ASP A 34 15.30 6.05 17.98
C ASP A 34 15.53 5.94 16.48
N LEU A 35 14.65 5.21 15.80
CA LEU A 35 14.70 5.08 14.35
C LEU A 35 14.47 6.43 13.69
N SER A 36 15.49 6.93 12.99
CA SER A 36 15.31 8.12 12.15
C SER A 36 14.24 7.87 11.08
N ALA A 37 13.51 8.92 10.67
CA ALA A 37 12.51 8.81 9.62
C ALA A 37 13.06 8.18 8.32
N THR A 38 14.31 8.51 7.96
CA THR A 38 15.00 7.92 6.80
C THR A 38 15.19 6.41 6.96
N MET A 39 15.49 5.94 8.17
CA MET A 39 15.63 4.51 8.43
C MET A 39 14.28 3.80 8.33
N VAL A 40 13.22 4.36 8.92
CA VAL A 40 11.86 3.81 8.81
C VAL A 40 11.44 3.70 7.35
N MET A 41 11.68 4.74 6.54
CA MET A 41 11.40 4.70 5.11
C MET A 41 12.20 3.61 4.37
N ALA A 42 13.48 3.42 4.71
CA ALA A 42 14.31 2.39 4.11
C ALA A 42 13.84 0.98 4.49
N ILE A 43 13.49 0.76 5.76
CA ILE A 43 12.92 -0.49 6.27
C ILE A 43 11.61 -0.83 5.56
N ASN A 44 10.71 0.14 5.41
CA ASN A 44 9.43 -0.08 4.74
C ASN A 44 9.64 -0.45 3.27
N ARG A 45 10.48 0.28 2.54
CA ARG A 45 10.83 -0.04 1.14
C ARG A 45 11.47 -1.41 1.00
N LEU A 46 12.30 -1.81 1.95
CA LEU A 46 12.93 -3.12 1.96
C LEU A 46 11.89 -4.24 2.10
N ALA A 47 10.93 -4.07 3.01
CA ALA A 47 9.81 -4.99 3.19
C ALA A 47 8.87 -5.02 1.97
N GLU A 48 8.68 -3.89 1.28
CA GLU A 48 7.92 -3.84 0.03
C GLU A 48 8.62 -4.60 -1.11
N ALA A 49 9.94 -4.45 -1.25
CA ALA A 49 10.72 -5.07 -2.31
C ALA A 49 10.96 -6.58 -2.09
N PHE A 50 11.01 -7.02 -0.83
CA PHE A 50 11.30 -8.40 -0.46
C PHE A 50 10.28 -8.93 0.57
N PRO A 51 8.99 -9.06 0.21
CA PRO A 51 7.91 -9.37 1.15
C PRO A 51 8.04 -10.75 1.80
N ASP A 52 8.73 -11.69 1.15
CA ASP A 52 8.88 -13.08 1.59
C ASP A 52 10.21 -13.37 2.29
N ARG A 53 11.22 -12.51 2.14
CA ARG A 53 12.55 -12.72 2.72
C ARG A 53 12.64 -12.14 4.12
N ASP A 54 13.36 -12.84 5.00
CA ASP A 54 13.70 -12.31 6.31
C ASP A 54 14.91 -11.37 6.23
N MET A 55 14.66 -10.17 5.69
CA MET A 55 15.69 -9.15 5.56
C MET A 55 16.25 -8.68 6.91
N GLY A 56 15.51 -8.85 8.00
CA GLY A 56 15.95 -8.55 9.35
C GLY A 56 17.12 -9.44 9.75
N ALA A 57 16.97 -10.75 9.55
CA ALA A 57 18.03 -11.73 9.77
C ALA A 57 19.18 -11.56 8.75
N GLU A 58 18.87 -11.41 7.45
CA GLU A 58 19.88 -11.31 6.39
C GLU A 58 20.80 -10.09 6.55
N LEU A 59 20.26 -8.94 6.94
CA LEU A 59 21.04 -7.74 7.22
C LEU A 59 21.55 -7.67 8.67
N ALA A 60 21.28 -8.70 9.47
CA ALA A 60 21.57 -8.75 10.91
C ALA A 60 21.15 -7.45 11.62
N MET A 61 19.93 -6.98 11.36
CA MET A 61 19.42 -5.69 11.84
C MET A 61 19.53 -5.59 13.37
N PRO A 62 19.85 -4.40 13.93
CA PRO A 62 19.65 -4.14 15.35
C PRO A 62 18.20 -4.41 15.77
N GLU A 63 17.97 -4.74 17.03
CA GLU A 63 16.67 -5.19 17.54
C GLU A 63 15.52 -4.23 17.18
N ALA A 64 15.65 -2.94 17.48
CA ALA A 64 14.64 -1.94 17.14
C ALA A 64 14.33 -1.86 15.62
N HIS A 65 15.34 -2.05 14.76
CA HIS A 65 15.15 -2.04 13.30
C HIS A 65 14.43 -3.30 12.83
N ARG A 66 14.79 -4.44 13.41
CA ARG A 66 14.14 -5.73 13.12
C ARG A 66 12.66 -5.69 13.54
N GLU A 67 12.38 -5.20 14.74
CA GLU A 67 11.01 -5.04 15.24
C GLU A 67 10.17 -4.15 14.31
N ALA A 68 10.70 -2.99 13.90
CA ALA A 68 10.00 -2.11 12.95
C ALA A 68 9.77 -2.79 11.59
N HIS A 69 10.75 -3.54 11.09
CA HIS A 69 10.63 -4.28 9.83
C HIS A 69 9.57 -5.39 9.93
N GLU A 70 9.55 -6.16 11.01
CA GLU A 70 8.57 -7.22 11.26
C GLU A 70 7.16 -6.67 11.43
N GLN A 71 7.00 -5.58 12.19
CA GLN A 71 5.72 -4.88 12.36
C GLN A 71 5.16 -4.42 11.01
N TYR A 72 5.99 -3.79 10.17
CA TYR A 72 5.56 -3.34 8.85
C TYR A 72 5.22 -4.52 7.92
N ARG A 73 6.01 -5.60 7.91
CA ARG A 73 5.67 -6.83 7.15
C ARG A 73 4.36 -7.44 7.61
N ALA A 74 4.11 -7.51 8.91
CA ALA A 74 2.86 -8.03 9.46
C ALA A 74 1.67 -7.15 9.04
N GLN A 75 1.79 -5.83 9.13
CA GLN A 75 0.76 -4.90 8.68
C GLN A 75 0.49 -5.05 7.18
N ARG A 76 1.54 -5.15 6.35
CA ARG A 76 1.42 -5.32 4.90
C ARG A 76 0.72 -6.64 4.54
N ARG A 77 1.02 -7.72 5.25
CA ARG A 77 0.31 -9.01 5.09
C ARG A 77 -1.16 -8.89 5.44
N ARG A 78 -1.50 -8.21 6.54
CA ARG A 78 -2.91 -7.94 6.88
C ARG A 78 -3.60 -7.17 5.76
N LEU A 79 -2.96 -6.14 5.22
CA LEU A 79 -3.49 -5.39 4.07
C LEU A 79 -3.55 -6.20 2.76
N ALA A 80 -2.99 -7.41 2.71
CA ALA A 80 -3.12 -8.32 1.58
C ALA A 80 -4.24 -9.37 1.78
N THR A 81 -4.65 -9.65 3.03
CA THR A 81 -5.49 -10.82 3.35
C THR A 81 -6.74 -10.51 4.18
N ASP A 82 -6.72 -9.45 4.99
CA ASP A 82 -7.77 -9.08 5.96
C ASP A 82 -8.81 -8.21 5.24
N LEU A 83 -9.86 -8.83 4.71
CA LEU A 83 -10.85 -8.17 3.86
C LEU A 83 -11.50 -6.95 4.54
N ASP A 84 -11.90 -7.10 5.81
CA ASP A 84 -12.57 -6.03 6.56
C ASP A 84 -11.63 -4.83 6.74
N LEU A 85 -10.36 -5.09 7.10
CA LEU A 85 -9.35 -4.04 7.21
C LEU A 85 -9.10 -3.34 5.87
N ILE A 86 -9.09 -4.10 4.77
CA ILE A 86 -8.89 -3.54 3.43
C ILE A 86 -10.07 -2.64 3.06
N ILE A 87 -11.31 -3.10 3.22
CA ILE A 87 -12.52 -2.33 2.94
C ILE A 87 -12.55 -1.06 3.79
N ASP A 88 -12.26 -1.15 5.08
CA ASP A 88 -12.17 0.01 5.97
C ASP A 88 -11.11 1.02 5.51
N THR A 89 -9.97 0.53 5.03
CA THR A 89 -8.90 1.39 4.49
C THR A 89 -9.37 2.09 3.22
N LEU A 90 -9.96 1.34 2.28
CA LEU A 90 -10.47 1.89 1.02
C LEU A 90 -11.58 2.92 1.25
N ASN A 91 -12.50 2.66 2.19
CA ASN A 91 -13.56 3.60 2.54
C ASN A 91 -13.04 4.90 3.17
N ARG A 92 -11.92 4.85 3.90
CA ARG A 92 -11.26 6.07 4.41
C ARG A 92 -10.58 6.86 3.30
N ASP A 93 -10.00 6.18 2.33
CA ASP A 93 -9.28 6.81 1.21
C ASP A 93 -10.23 7.42 0.18
N VAL A 94 -11.31 6.70 -0.17
CA VAL A 94 -12.30 7.12 -1.18
C VAL A 94 -13.39 7.99 -0.56
N GLY A 95 -13.71 7.77 0.71
CA GLY A 95 -14.93 8.26 1.35
C GLY A 95 -16.08 7.26 1.22
N SER A 96 -17.08 7.40 2.08
CA SER A 96 -18.34 6.63 1.98
C SER A 96 -19.13 7.01 0.72
N CYS A 97 -20.06 6.17 0.27
CA CYS A 97 -21.04 6.59 -0.73
C CYS A 97 -21.88 7.72 -0.11
N GLY A 98 -21.54 8.95 -0.47
CA GLY A 98 -22.26 10.14 -0.03
C GLY A 98 -23.55 10.27 -0.82
N LEU A 99 -23.83 11.48 -1.32
CA LEU A 99 -24.97 11.73 -2.20
C LEU A 99 -24.77 11.22 -3.64
N TYR A 100 -23.53 10.96 -4.04
CA TYR A 100 -23.17 10.63 -5.43
C TYR A 100 -22.53 9.25 -5.50
N TYR A 101 -23.36 8.22 -5.70
CA TYR A 101 -22.90 6.85 -5.94
C TYR A 101 -22.03 6.78 -7.20
N GLU A 102 -22.40 7.55 -8.21
CA GLU A 102 -21.76 7.66 -9.52
C GLU A 102 -20.35 8.24 -9.45
N LEU A 103 -20.01 8.99 -8.39
CA LEU A 103 -18.63 9.40 -8.09
C LEU A 103 -17.91 8.36 -7.21
N TRP A 104 -18.62 7.79 -6.25
CA TRP A 104 -18.05 6.83 -5.32
C TRP A 104 -17.61 5.53 -6.02
N HIS A 105 -18.45 4.96 -6.88
CA HIS A 105 -18.23 3.66 -7.49
C HIS A 105 -16.98 3.62 -8.39
N PRO A 106 -16.77 4.57 -9.33
CA PRO A 106 -15.56 4.60 -10.15
C PRO A 106 -14.28 4.77 -9.32
N ARG A 107 -14.34 5.59 -8.26
CA ARG A 107 -13.20 5.81 -7.35
C ARG A 107 -12.91 4.58 -6.51
N MET A 108 -13.93 3.89 -6.03
CA MET A 108 -13.78 2.64 -5.29
C MET A 108 -13.17 1.55 -6.18
N MET A 109 -13.63 1.42 -7.44
CA MET A 109 -13.01 0.51 -8.41
C MET A 109 -11.52 0.80 -8.62
N GLN A 110 -11.15 2.07 -8.81
CA GLN A 110 -9.75 2.49 -8.96
C GLN A 110 -8.93 2.19 -7.69
N ALA A 111 -9.50 2.44 -6.51
CA ALA A 111 -8.85 2.18 -5.24
C ALA A 111 -8.60 0.67 -5.03
N ILE A 112 -9.59 -0.18 -5.32
CA ILE A 112 -9.45 -1.65 -5.30
C ILE A 112 -8.34 -2.11 -6.25
N ALA A 113 -8.35 -1.65 -7.51
CA ALA A 113 -7.32 -1.99 -8.49
C ALA A 113 -5.91 -1.61 -8.00
N GLY A 114 -5.78 -0.39 -7.46
CA GLY A 114 -4.53 0.11 -6.89
C GLY A 114 -4.06 -0.72 -5.70
N HIS A 115 -4.98 -1.11 -4.81
CA HIS A 115 -4.70 -1.88 -3.61
C HIS A 115 -4.25 -3.31 -3.93
N ILE A 116 -4.96 -4.01 -4.81
CA ILE A 116 -4.60 -5.36 -5.29
C ILE A 116 -3.17 -5.35 -5.85
N ARG A 117 -2.86 -4.37 -6.70
CA ARG A 117 -1.51 -4.21 -7.27
C ARG A 117 -0.47 -3.89 -6.22
N ARG A 118 -0.78 -3.00 -5.27
CA ARG A 118 0.17 -2.51 -4.26
C ARG A 118 0.56 -3.60 -3.26
N TYR A 119 -0.39 -4.41 -2.82
CA TYR A 119 -0.20 -5.39 -1.74
C TYR A 119 -0.08 -6.83 -2.23
N SER A 120 -0.21 -7.07 -3.54
CA SER A 120 -0.19 -8.42 -4.12
C SER A 120 -1.24 -9.31 -3.46
N VAL A 121 -2.46 -8.76 -3.35
CA VAL A 121 -3.64 -9.43 -2.77
C VAL A 121 -3.90 -10.75 -3.50
N ASP A 122 -4.22 -11.81 -2.76
CA ASP A 122 -4.53 -13.10 -3.35
C ASP A 122 -5.85 -13.07 -4.14
N LYS A 123 -6.03 -14.06 -5.02
CA LYS A 123 -7.19 -14.09 -5.93
C LYS A 123 -8.54 -14.16 -5.22
N ALA A 124 -8.62 -14.85 -4.08
CA ALA A 124 -9.88 -15.01 -3.37
C ALA A 124 -10.29 -13.69 -2.69
N VAL A 125 -9.33 -13.00 -2.07
CA VAL A 125 -9.56 -11.68 -1.48
C VAL A 125 -9.82 -10.64 -2.57
N ALA A 126 -9.10 -10.68 -3.69
CA ALA A 126 -9.35 -9.81 -4.83
C ALA A 126 -10.78 -9.98 -5.38
N ALA A 127 -11.26 -11.22 -5.53
CA ALA A 127 -12.62 -11.50 -5.96
C ALA A 127 -13.66 -10.96 -4.97
N ALA A 128 -13.41 -11.12 -3.66
CA ALA A 128 -14.28 -10.56 -2.63
C ALA A 128 -14.31 -9.03 -2.64
N LEU A 129 -13.17 -8.38 -2.91
CA LEU A 129 -13.11 -6.93 -3.10
C LEU A 129 -13.92 -6.49 -4.33
N TRP A 130 -13.79 -7.17 -5.47
CA TRP A 130 -14.58 -6.83 -6.66
C TRP A 130 -16.08 -6.98 -6.47
N ALA A 131 -16.51 -7.96 -5.67
CA ALA A 131 -17.92 -8.13 -5.32
C ALA A 131 -18.50 -6.94 -4.54
N THR A 132 -17.68 -6.12 -3.88
CA THR A 132 -18.15 -4.91 -3.17
C THR A 132 -18.60 -3.78 -4.11
N VAL A 133 -18.21 -3.85 -5.38
CA VAL A 133 -18.55 -2.88 -6.44
C VAL A 133 -19.25 -3.58 -7.61
N ASP A 134 -19.88 -4.72 -7.34
CA ASP A 134 -20.64 -5.54 -8.29
C ASP A 134 -19.86 -5.92 -9.56
N CYS A 135 -18.53 -6.08 -9.45
CA CYS A 135 -17.66 -6.49 -10.55
C CYS A 135 -17.43 -8.01 -10.56
N PRO A 136 -17.07 -8.59 -11.73
CA PRO A 136 -16.69 -10.00 -11.82
C PRO A 136 -15.51 -10.36 -10.91
N ALA A 137 -15.43 -11.63 -10.51
CA ALA A 137 -14.37 -12.14 -9.62
C ALA A 137 -12.95 -11.96 -10.21
N ASP A 138 -12.82 -12.02 -11.54
CA ASP A 138 -11.55 -11.81 -12.25
C ASP A 138 -11.21 -10.32 -12.44
N GLY A 139 -12.07 -9.43 -11.94
CA GLY A 139 -11.97 -7.98 -12.04
C GLY A 139 -12.86 -7.36 -13.12
N PRO A 140 -12.88 -6.03 -13.21
CA PRO A 140 -13.72 -5.30 -14.14
C PRO A 140 -13.22 -5.47 -15.57
N THR A 141 -14.16 -5.61 -16.50
CA THR A 141 -13.91 -5.61 -17.94
C THR A 141 -13.60 -4.21 -18.45
N GLU A 142 -13.10 -4.10 -19.69
CA GLU A 142 -12.91 -2.79 -20.34
C GLU A 142 -14.22 -1.99 -20.43
N GLN A 143 -15.35 -2.68 -20.60
CA GLN A 143 -16.66 -2.02 -20.62
C GLN A 143 -17.05 -1.49 -19.23
N ASP A 144 -16.73 -2.20 -18.15
CA ASP A 144 -17.01 -1.74 -16.79
C ASP A 144 -16.22 -0.46 -16.46
N TRP A 145 -14.94 -0.41 -16.87
CA TRP A 145 -14.13 0.80 -16.76
C TRP A 145 -14.67 1.96 -17.58
N LYS A 146 -15.18 1.69 -18.78
CA LYS A 146 -15.79 2.70 -19.63
C LYS A 146 -17.07 3.25 -18.99
N ASN A 147 -17.96 2.38 -18.53
CA ASN A 147 -19.21 2.78 -17.85
C ASN A 147 -18.91 3.59 -16.59
N ALA A 148 -17.94 3.17 -15.78
CA ALA A 148 -17.53 3.90 -14.58
C ALA A 148 -16.99 5.30 -14.93
N SER A 149 -16.22 5.42 -16.00
CA SER A 149 -15.72 6.72 -16.47
C SER A 149 -16.84 7.63 -16.98
N GLU A 150 -17.85 7.08 -17.65
CA GLU A 150 -19.02 7.83 -18.13
C GLU A 150 -19.85 8.32 -16.93
N MET A 151 -20.12 7.45 -15.95
CA MET A 151 -20.82 7.81 -14.71
C MET A 151 -20.14 8.96 -13.95
N GLU A 152 -18.82 8.94 -13.80
CA GLU A 152 -18.09 10.03 -13.14
C GLU A 152 -18.18 11.32 -13.95
N SER A 153 -18.09 11.25 -15.28
CA SER A 153 -18.19 12.42 -16.16
C SER A 153 -19.55 13.10 -16.07
N ASP A 154 -20.64 12.34 -16.19
CA ASP A 154 -22.01 12.85 -16.20
C ASP A 154 -22.35 13.60 -14.89
N VAL A 155 -21.87 13.09 -13.75
CA VAL A 155 -22.09 13.75 -12.46
C VAL A 155 -21.24 15.01 -12.31
N TRP A 156 -20.01 15.03 -12.83
CA TRP A 156 -19.22 16.27 -12.84
C TRP A 156 -19.84 17.36 -13.71
N GLU A 157 -20.40 17.00 -14.87
CA GLU A 157 -21.15 17.93 -15.71
C GLU A 157 -22.37 18.49 -14.96
N THR A 158 -23.14 17.63 -14.30
CA THR A 158 -24.32 18.03 -13.51
C THR A 158 -23.93 18.97 -12.35
N ILE A 159 -22.87 18.65 -11.60
CA ILE A 159 -22.38 19.49 -10.50
C ILE A 159 -21.92 20.85 -11.03
N GLN A 160 -21.28 20.88 -12.19
CA GLN A 160 -20.81 22.13 -12.79
C GLN A 160 -21.99 23.02 -13.22
N GLU A 161 -23.02 22.44 -13.85
CA GLU A 161 -24.24 23.17 -14.23
C GLU A 161 -25.00 23.71 -13.02
N ASP A 162 -25.08 22.96 -11.92
CA ASP A 162 -25.75 23.39 -10.67
C ASP A 162 -25.01 24.54 -9.94
N MET A 163 -23.74 24.80 -10.30
CA MET A 163 -22.91 25.85 -9.72
C MET A 163 -22.89 27.15 -10.54
N GLU A 164 -23.43 27.15 -11.76
CA GLU A 164 -23.56 28.31 -12.66
C GLU A 164 -24.86 29.09 -12.46
#